data_AF-A0A382FQC3-F1
#
_entry.id   AF-A0A382FQC3-F1
#
_cell.length_a   1.000
_cell.length_b   1.000
_cell.length_c   1.000
_cell.angle_alpha   90.00
_cell.angle_beta   90.00
_cell.angle_gamma   90.00
#
_symmetry.space_group_name_H-M   'P 1'
#
loop_
_entity.id
_entity.type
_entity.pdbx_description
1 polymer ?
#
loop_
_entity_poly.entity_id
_entity_poly.type
_entity_poly.pdbx_seq_one_letter_code
_entity_poly.pdbx_strand_id
1 'polypeptide(L)' 'VIDILVNNAGGPPPGTFDDLTEADWRGAVDLTLMSAVELTRRILPGMRSQKWGRI' A
#
# COMPACT_ATOMS: atom_id res chain seq x y z
N VAL A 1 -6.05 18.83 2.69
CA VAL A 1 -7.06 17.97 2.05
C VAL A 1 -6.35 17.18 0.96
N ILE A 2 -6.55 15.86 0.90
CA ILE A 2 -6.00 15.01 -0.18
C ILE A 2 -7.17 14.62 -1.06
N ASP A 3 -7.07 14.96 -2.35
CA ASP A 3 -8.05 14.55 -3.33
C ASP A 3 -7.68 13.16 -3.84
N ILE A 4 -6.59 13.01 -4.58
CA ILE A 4 -6.23 11.72 -5.17
C ILE A 4 -5.12 11.04 -4.34
N LEU A 5 -5.36 9.80 -3.92
CA LEU A 5 -4.32 8.87 -3.49
C LEU A 5 -4.01 7.91 -4.64
N VAL A 6 -2.73 7.68 -4.94
CA VAL A 6 -2.31 6.66 -5.90
C VAL A 6 -1.42 5.66 -5.18
N ASN A 7 -1.89 4.42 -5.04
CA ASN A 7 -1.10 3.33 -4.46
C ASN A 7 -0.14 2.77 -5.51
N ASN A 8 1.02 3.40 -5.66
CA ASN A 8 2.05 3.01 -6.62
C ASN A 8 3.38 2.69 -5.92
N ALA A 9 3.32 1.92 -4.83
CA ALA A 9 4.52 1.38 -4.21
C ALA A 9 5.24 0.42 -5.18
N GLY A 10 6.56 0.32 -5.06
CA GLY A 10 7.36 -0.62 -5.85
C GLY A 10 7.02 -2.08 -5.55
N GLY A 11 7.51 -2.98 -6.40
CA GLY A 11 7.41 -4.42 -6.18
C GLY A 11 8.43 -4.94 -5.17
N PRO A 12 8.24 -6.16 -4.64
CA PRO A 12 9.22 -6.82 -3.79
C PRO A 12 10.52 -7.14 -4.55
N PRO A 13 11.61 -7.44 -3.82
CA PRO A 13 12.85 -7.91 -4.44
C PRO A 13 12.61 -9.12 -5.37
N PRO A 14 13.22 -9.16 -6.57
CA PRO A 14 13.11 -10.32 -7.44
C PRO A 14 13.94 -11.49 -6.89
N GLY A 15 13.48 -12.72 -7.12
CA GLY A 15 14.19 -13.94 -6.71
C GLY A 15 13.37 -15.19 -6.99
N THR A 16 14.01 -16.36 -6.90
CA THR A 16 13.32 -17.66 -6.88
C THR A 16 12.85 -18.00 -5.46
N PHE A 17 12.13 -19.11 -5.30
CA PHE A 17 11.66 -19.54 -3.99
C PHE A 17 12.81 -19.83 -3.00
N ASP A 18 13.90 -20.41 -3.49
CA ASP A 18 15.07 -20.75 -2.66
C ASP A 18 15.93 -19.52 -2.31
N ASP A 19 15.81 -18.43 -3.07
CA ASP A 19 16.55 -17.18 -2.85
C ASP A 19 15.89 -16.31 -1.76
N LEU A 20 14.58 -16.46 -1.55
CA LEU A 20 13.79 -15.54 -0.73
C LEU A 20 13.55 -16.08 0.68
N THR A 21 13.87 -15.25 1.66
CA THR A 21 13.60 -15.56 3.07
C THR A 21 12.14 -15.25 3.42
N GLU A 22 11.64 -15.80 4.52
CA GLU A 22 10.32 -15.42 5.06
C GLU A 22 10.19 -13.91 5.28
N ALA A 23 11.28 -13.23 5.66
CA ALA A 23 11.29 -11.79 5.87
C ALA A 23 11.07 -11.02 4.56
N ASP A 24 11.60 -11.50 3.44
CA ASP A 24 11.38 -10.89 2.12
C ASP A 24 9.91 -11.00 1.72
N TRP A 25 9.28 -12.16 1.97
CA TRP A 25 7.85 -12.36 1.73
C TRP A 25 6.98 -11.45 2.61
N ARG A 26 7.31 -11.30 3.89
CA ARG A 26 6.61 -10.38 4.79
C ARG A 26 6.76 -8.94 4.34
N GLY A 27 7.98 -8.52 3.99
CA GLY A 27 8.25 -7.19 3.45
C GLY A 27 7.49 -6.92 2.15
N ALA A 28 7.35 -7.92 1.29
CA ALA A 28 6.55 -7.83 0.07
C ALA A 28 5.07 -7.53 0.36
N VAL A 29 4.47 -8.26 1.30
CA VAL A 29 3.08 -8.06 1.72
C VAL A 29 2.92 -6.69 2.38
N ASP A 30 3.85 -6.32 3.25
CA ASP A 30 3.81 -5.04 3.95
C ASP A 30 3.89 -3.86 2.96
N LEU A 31 4.79 -3.95 1.97
CA LEU A 31 4.99 -2.92 0.95
C LEU A 31 3.82 -2.83 -0.05
N THR A 32 3.32 -3.96 -0.55
CA THR A 32 2.38 -3.96 -1.69
C THR A 32 0.92 -3.92 -1.27
N LEU A 33 0.59 -4.51 -0.11
CA LEU A 33 -0.77 -4.60 0.39
C LEU A 33 -0.98 -3.70 1.60
N MET A 34 -0.20 -3.91 2.66
CA MET A 34 -0.48 -3.23 3.93
C MET A 34 -0.22 -1.73 3.85
N SER A 35 0.72 -1.27 3.02
CA SER A 35 0.94 0.15 2.76
C SER A 35 -0.32 0.81 2.17
N ALA A 36 -0.96 0.19 1.18
CA ALA A 36 -2.17 0.69 0.54
C ALA A 36 -3.36 0.71 1.52
N VAL A 37 -3.50 -0.34 2.33
CA VAL A 37 -4.50 -0.41 3.40
C VAL A 37 -4.31 0.73 4.39
N GLU A 38 -3.09 0.96 4.86
CA GLU A 38 -2.78 1.95 5.88
C GLU A 38 -2.97 3.39 5.39
N LEU A 39 -2.51 3.69 4.17
CA LEU A 39 -2.71 5.00 3.53
C LEU A 39 -4.21 5.27 3.32
N THR A 40 -4.93 4.28 2.79
CA THR A 40 -6.38 4.38 2.59
C THR A 40 -7.10 4.63 3.92
N ARG A 41 -6.76 3.88 4.97
CA ARG A 41 -7.38 4.02 6.31
C ARG A 41 -7.21 5.43 6.87
N ARG A 42 -6.06 6.06 6.65
CA ARG A 42 -5.77 7.42 7.14
C ARG A 42 -6.45 8.51 6.32
N ILE A 43 -6.57 8.34 5.01
CA ILE A 43 -7.05 9.38 4.08
C ILE A 43 -8.57 9.32 3.88
N LEU A 44 -9.16 8.13 3.91
CA LEU A 44 -10.58 7.90 3.64
C LEU A 44 -11.54 8.74 4.51
N PRO A 45 -11.29 8.98 5.82
CA PRO A 45 -12.16 9.85 6.62
C PRO A 45 -12.26 11.28 6.08
N GLY A 46 -11.14 11.84 5.60
CA GLY A 46 -11.11 13.17 5.00
C GLY A 46 -11.91 13.23 3.69
N MET A 47 -11.70 12.24 2.81
CA MET A 47 -12.46 12.10 1.56
C MET A 47 -13.98 11.97 1.81
N ARG A 48 -14.38 11.22 2.84
CA ARG A 48 -15.79 11.10 3.24
C ARG A 48 -16.36 12.43 3.74
N SER A 49 -15.62 13.15 4.59
CA SER A 49 -16.04 14.44 5.13
C SER A 49 -16.30 15.47 4.04
N GLN A 50 -15.47 15.51 3.00
CA GLN A 50 -15.60 16.43 1.86
C GLN A 50 -16.51 15.91 0.74
N LYS A 51 -17.05 14.69 0.86
CA LYS A 51 -17.88 14.01 -0.16
C LYS A 51 -17.21 13.88 -1.54
N TRP A 52 -15.87 13.84 -1.55
CA TRP A 52 -15.05 13.71 -2.74
C TRP A 52 -13.80 12.90 -2.37
N GLY A 53 -13.46 11.89 -3.16
CA GLY A 53 -12.21 11.11 -3.00
C GLY A 53 -11.95 10.23 -4.22
N ARG A 54 -10.68 10.00 -4.57
CA ARG A 54 -10.24 8.96 -5.50
C ARG A 54 -9.00 8.28 -4.93
N ILE A 55 -9.04 6.95 -4.87
CA ILE A 55 -7.95 6.08 -4.47
C ILE A 55 -7.71 5.11 -5.61
#